data_AF-A0A7J4AYK3-F1
#
_entry.id   AF-A0A7J4AYK3-F1
#
_cell.length_a   1.000
_cell.length_b   1.000
_cell.length_c   1.000
_cell.angle_alpha   90.00
_cell.angle_beta   90.00
_cell.angle_gamma   90.00
#
_symmetry.space_group_name_H-M   'P 1'
#
loop_
_entity.id
_entity.type
_entity.pdbx_description
1 polymer ?
#
loop_
_entity_poly.entity_id
_entity_poly.type
_entity_poly.pdbx_seq_one_letter_code
_entity_poly.pdbx_strand_id
1 'polypeptide(L)'
;MIEIGARLSDFLGKVRHVKIGLMLLLLVFLTLNILIPFTQLKAQTTTGSSHVLITRGADRASQAEFSSLIAGVSSVCAIGVPGPLWALSENVVPIVSGDEDTTPVPSVVAVATVFGDGRVVALGHEGFLTNEAIGLFDNKRFGNNIVDWLDKSGTKKMLVTTGHREWYGGANFDSFKQELESHGYVVARFSGQISASSLSGVGVVLIGNAWEDFSQQEIDTLKSFVSNGGGLLLIGLGWSWEPYNPGKTLDDYPMNKIGEVFGIRWIDGYISDPTNNYNGQPVFHTFYPNIELQTLYQAFSYINTTTRSHQTDLPSLLQNDVVLRRSYVNAHLLIATASRALSASSTQRREIYDFYTNLINSNPQYFKKNTVYDKMTQSV
;
A
#
# COMPACT_ATOMS: atom_id res chain seq x y z
N MET A 1 12.48 -18.97 -33.66
CA MET A 1 13.49 -18.07 -33.05
C MET A 1 13.71 -16.74 -33.80
N ILE A 2 13.00 -16.44 -34.89
CA ILE A 2 13.09 -15.12 -35.57
C ILE A 2 11.89 -14.21 -35.25
N GLU A 3 10.78 -14.75 -34.71
CA GLU A 3 9.57 -13.97 -34.39
C GLU A 3 9.54 -13.32 -32.99
N ILE A 4 10.46 -13.68 -32.09
CA ILE A 4 10.52 -13.09 -30.74
C ILE A 4 11.38 -11.81 -30.73
N GLY A 5 12.37 -11.71 -31.64
CA GLY A 5 13.24 -10.54 -31.75
C GLY A 5 12.54 -9.29 -32.29
N ALA A 6 11.56 -9.45 -33.20
CA ALA A 6 10.83 -8.33 -33.79
C ALA A 6 9.82 -7.68 -32.84
N ARG A 7 9.31 -8.42 -31.84
CA ARG A 7 8.35 -7.87 -30.85
C ARG A 7 9.03 -7.09 -29.72
N LEU A 8 10.31 -7.36 -29.45
CA LEU A 8 11.08 -6.63 -28.44
C LEU A 8 11.56 -5.26 -28.96
N SER A 9 11.88 -5.13 -30.26
CA SER A 9 12.23 -3.84 -30.86
C SER A 9 11.03 -2.89 -30.96
N ASP A 10 9.83 -3.42 -31.23
CA ASP A 10 8.58 -2.64 -31.25
C ASP A 10 8.15 -2.18 -29.85
N PHE A 11 8.43 -2.97 -28.81
CA PHE A 11 8.18 -2.58 -27.42
C PHE A 11 9.14 -1.45 -26.97
N LEU A 12 10.43 -1.56 -27.31
CA LEU A 12 11.43 -0.53 -26.99
C LEU A 12 11.27 0.76 -27.83
N GLY A 13 10.74 0.65 -29.06
CA GLY A 13 10.39 1.78 -29.91
C GLY A 13 9.22 2.61 -29.38
N LYS A 14 8.18 1.97 -28.84
CA LYS A 14 6.99 2.66 -28.30
C LYS A 14 7.27 3.41 -26.99
N VAL A 15 8.17 2.90 -26.14
CA VAL A 15 8.57 3.59 -24.88
C VAL A 15 9.31 4.91 -25.16
N ARG A 16 10.01 5.04 -26.30
CA ARG A 16 10.71 6.27 -26.69
C ARG A 16 9.78 7.39 -27.17
N HIS A 17 8.56 7.10 -27.63
CA HIS A 17 7.64 8.12 -28.17
C HIS A 17 6.63 8.67 -27.14
N VAL A 18 6.47 8.00 -25.99
CA VAL A 18 5.64 8.52 -24.88
C VAL A 18 6.38 9.62 -24.08
N LYS A 19 7.72 9.69 -24.16
CA LYS A 19 8.52 10.71 -23.45
C LYS A 19 8.50 12.11 -24.07
N ILE A 20 7.87 12.32 -25.23
CA ILE A 20 7.86 13.62 -25.92
C ILE A 20 6.47 14.29 -25.91
N GLY A 21 5.39 13.53 -25.63
CA GLY A 21 4.02 14.07 -25.60
C GLY A 21 3.55 14.65 -24.25
N LEU A 22 4.24 14.35 -23.14
CA LEU A 22 3.83 14.76 -21.78
C LEU A 22 4.48 16.06 -21.29
N MET A 23 5.21 16.77 -22.17
CA MET A 23 5.86 18.05 -21.85
C MET A 23 5.05 19.27 -22.31
N LEU A 24 3.81 19.08 -22.76
CA LEU A 24 2.96 20.14 -23.32
C LEU A 24 1.55 20.23 -22.73
N LEU A 25 1.23 19.51 -21.65
CA LEU A 25 -0.11 19.46 -21.06
C LEU A 25 -0.16 19.92 -19.59
N LEU A 26 0.58 20.99 -19.28
CA LEU A 26 0.51 21.72 -18.00
C LEU A 26 0.57 23.24 -18.21
N LEU A 27 0.17 23.68 -19.40
CA LEU A 27 -0.33 25.04 -19.64
C LEU A 27 -1.83 24.93 -19.91
N VAL A 28 -2.57 25.94 -19.45
CA VAL A 28 -4.02 26.13 -19.63
C VAL A 28 -4.86 25.41 -18.57
N PHE A 29 -5.00 26.02 -17.40
CA PHE A 29 -6.28 26.44 -16.81
C PHE A 29 -6.03 26.99 -15.39
N LEU A 30 -5.78 28.29 -15.27
CA LEU A 30 -6.59 29.23 -14.50
C LEU A 30 -5.92 30.61 -14.50
N THR A 31 -6.37 31.45 -15.43
CA THR A 31 -6.28 32.91 -15.35
C THR A 31 -7.70 33.44 -15.21
N LEU A 32 -8.01 34.22 -14.17
CA LEU A 32 -8.80 35.46 -14.24
C LEU A 32 -8.81 36.21 -12.89
N ASN A 33 -8.84 37.54 -12.99
CA ASN A 33 -8.63 38.58 -11.96
C ASN A 33 -9.82 38.81 -11.00
N ILE A 34 -9.57 39.46 -9.84
CA ILE A 34 -10.20 40.72 -9.34
C ILE A 34 -9.61 41.11 -7.94
N LEU A 35 -9.41 42.41 -7.72
CA LEU A 35 -8.84 43.11 -6.55
C LEU A 35 -9.75 43.15 -5.29
N ILE A 36 -9.14 43.28 -4.08
CA ILE A 36 -9.31 44.34 -3.03
C ILE A 36 -8.67 43.84 -1.69
N PRO A 37 -7.96 44.67 -0.89
CA PRO A 37 -7.26 44.27 0.34
C PRO A 37 -8.14 44.46 1.60
N PHE A 38 -7.92 43.73 2.71
CA PHE A 38 -8.04 44.29 4.08
C PHE A 38 -7.54 43.32 5.20
N THR A 39 -6.76 43.92 6.08
CA THR A 39 -6.21 43.67 7.43
C THR A 39 -6.47 42.43 8.32
N GLN A 40 -5.41 42.16 9.09
CA GLN A 40 -5.12 41.28 10.24
C GLN A 40 -6.24 40.98 11.27
N LEU A 41 -6.20 39.75 11.81
CA LEU A 41 -6.49 39.46 13.22
C LEU A 41 -5.67 38.26 13.74
N LYS A 42 -5.02 38.44 14.90
CA LYS A 42 -4.26 37.43 15.66
C LYS A 42 -5.20 36.43 16.33
N ALA A 43 -4.82 35.16 16.39
CA ALA A 43 -5.39 34.18 17.33
C ALA A 43 -4.28 33.57 18.21
N GLN A 44 -4.50 33.64 19.53
CA GLN A 44 -3.66 33.04 20.57
C GLN A 44 -4.00 31.56 20.74
N THR A 45 -2.96 30.73 20.89
CA THR A 45 -3.00 29.31 21.26
C THR A 45 -3.01 29.13 22.78
N THR A 46 -3.77 28.15 23.27
CA THR A 46 -3.53 27.52 24.58
C THR A 46 -3.74 26.00 24.54
N THR A 47 -2.95 25.34 25.38
CA THR A 47 -2.41 23.97 25.38
C THR A 47 -3.02 23.02 26.43
N GLY A 48 -2.76 21.70 26.28
CA GLY A 48 -2.53 20.71 27.37
C GLY A 48 -3.63 19.64 27.53
N SER A 49 -3.48 18.36 27.16
CA SER A 49 -2.57 17.25 27.56
C SER A 49 -2.91 16.53 28.88
N SER A 50 -3.80 15.52 28.78
CA SER A 50 -4.05 14.46 29.77
C SER A 50 -3.97 13.03 29.19
N HIS A 51 -3.66 12.89 27.89
CA HIS A 51 -3.79 11.63 27.13
C HIS A 51 -2.50 10.75 27.05
N VAL A 52 -1.36 11.20 27.58
CA VAL A 52 -0.03 10.67 27.20
C VAL A 52 0.44 9.41 27.97
N LEU A 53 -0.18 9.07 29.11
CA LEU A 53 0.32 7.99 29.99
C LEU A 53 -0.36 6.63 29.79
N ILE A 54 -1.61 6.57 29.31
CA ILE A 54 -2.34 5.31 29.08
C ILE A 54 -1.97 4.69 27.72
N THR A 55 -1.54 5.50 26.75
CA THR A 55 -1.21 5.07 25.38
C THR A 55 0.08 4.23 25.29
N ARG A 56 1.12 4.52 26.10
CA ARG A 56 2.43 3.83 25.99
C ARG A 56 2.41 2.32 26.23
N GLY A 57 1.46 1.80 27.01
CA GLY A 57 1.33 0.35 27.28
C GLY A 57 0.58 -0.39 26.18
N ALA A 58 -0.50 0.21 25.67
CA ALA A 58 -1.28 -0.32 24.55
C ALA A 58 -0.50 -0.24 23.23
N ASP A 59 0.23 0.86 22.99
CA ASP A 59 1.08 1.05 21.81
C ASP A 59 2.23 0.04 21.75
N ARG A 60 2.78 -0.38 22.90
CA ARG A 60 3.83 -1.42 22.94
C ARG A 60 3.28 -2.83 22.70
N ALA A 61 2.08 -3.12 23.21
CA ALA A 61 1.44 -4.42 22.99
C ALA A 61 1.02 -4.59 21.52
N SER A 62 0.46 -3.55 20.90
CA SER A 62 0.15 -3.54 19.46
C SER A 62 1.41 -3.60 18.61
N GLN A 63 2.49 -2.89 18.99
CA GLN A 63 3.78 -3.00 18.31
C GLN A 63 4.40 -4.40 18.38
N ALA A 64 4.36 -5.04 19.56
CA ALA A 64 4.85 -6.40 19.74
C ALA A 64 4.03 -7.41 18.91
N GLU A 65 2.71 -7.19 18.76
CA GLU A 65 1.82 -8.04 17.97
C GLU A 65 2.20 -8.03 16.47
N PHE A 66 2.37 -6.87 15.84
CA PHE A 66 2.73 -6.79 14.42
C PHE A 66 4.18 -7.19 14.13
N SER A 67 5.10 -6.98 15.09
CA SER A 67 6.51 -7.40 14.95
C SER A 67 6.66 -8.92 14.72
N SER A 68 5.71 -9.72 15.21
CA SER A 68 5.73 -11.17 15.00
C SER A 68 5.61 -11.58 13.53
N LEU A 69 4.98 -10.75 12.68
CA LEU A 69 4.84 -11.02 11.23
C LEU A 69 6.20 -11.06 10.52
N ILE A 70 7.18 -10.32 11.02
CA ILE A 70 8.52 -10.20 10.42
C ILE A 70 9.61 -10.81 11.31
N ALA A 71 9.22 -11.59 12.33
CA ALA A 71 10.17 -12.22 13.24
C ALA A 71 11.10 -13.20 12.47
N GLY A 72 12.40 -12.92 12.52
CA GLY A 72 13.41 -13.70 11.83
C GLY A 72 13.37 -13.58 10.30
N VAL A 73 12.74 -12.53 9.77
CA VAL A 73 12.72 -12.19 8.34
C VAL A 73 13.73 -11.06 8.11
N SER A 74 14.72 -11.31 7.24
CA SER A 74 15.73 -10.32 6.84
C SER A 74 15.52 -9.85 5.40
N SER A 75 14.94 -10.71 4.54
CA SER A 75 14.58 -10.34 3.16
C SER A 75 13.49 -11.23 2.59
N VAL A 76 12.61 -10.68 1.76
CA VAL A 76 11.59 -11.44 1.03
C VAL A 76 11.55 -11.04 -0.43
N CYS A 77 11.32 -11.99 -1.33
CA CYS A 77 11.26 -11.75 -2.77
C CYS A 77 9.86 -12.03 -3.31
N ALA A 78 9.34 -11.18 -4.19
CA ALA A 78 8.13 -11.49 -4.94
C ALA A 78 8.49 -11.95 -6.35
N ILE A 79 8.32 -13.23 -6.66
CA ILE A 79 8.48 -13.72 -8.03
C ILE A 79 7.37 -13.13 -8.90
N GLY A 80 7.72 -12.26 -9.85
CA GLY A 80 6.77 -11.54 -10.71
C GLY A 80 6.93 -10.03 -10.58
N VAL A 81 5.83 -9.29 -10.74
CA VAL A 81 5.86 -7.82 -10.67
C VAL A 81 4.88 -7.36 -9.59
N PRO A 82 5.33 -7.20 -8.33
CA PRO A 82 4.44 -6.83 -7.24
C PRO A 82 3.79 -5.47 -7.45
N GLY A 83 2.56 -5.34 -6.94
CA GLY A 83 1.80 -4.10 -6.94
C GLY A 83 1.74 -3.45 -5.56
N PRO A 84 1.57 -2.12 -5.49
CA PRO A 84 1.42 -1.39 -4.25
C PRO A 84 0.03 -1.58 -3.60
N LEU A 85 -0.01 -1.54 -2.28
CA LEU A 85 -1.22 -1.39 -1.49
C LEU A 85 -1.32 0.01 -0.89
N TRP A 86 -2.55 0.39 -0.57
CA TRP A 86 -2.91 1.65 0.05
C TRP A 86 -3.71 1.43 1.33
N ALA A 87 -3.30 2.13 2.39
CA ALA A 87 -4.00 2.15 3.67
C ALA A 87 -5.09 3.24 3.66
N LEU A 88 -6.36 2.83 3.70
CA LEU A 88 -7.51 3.72 3.76
C LEU A 88 -7.81 4.23 5.18
N SER A 89 -7.12 3.72 6.20
CA SER A 89 -7.25 4.15 7.60
C SER A 89 -5.94 4.01 8.36
N GLU A 90 -5.83 4.68 9.52
CA GLU A 90 -4.67 4.59 10.41
C GLU A 90 -4.49 3.21 11.07
N ASN A 91 -5.53 2.38 11.07
CA ASN A 91 -5.49 1.03 11.65
C ASN A 91 -4.75 0.02 10.76
N VAL A 92 -4.55 0.35 9.47
CA VAL A 92 -3.82 -0.50 8.54
C VAL A 92 -2.33 -0.19 8.64
N VAL A 93 -1.59 -1.17 9.12
CA VAL A 93 -0.17 -1.10 9.43
C VAL A 93 0.65 -1.64 8.26
N PRO A 94 1.57 -0.87 7.67
CA PRO A 94 2.55 -1.38 6.72
C PRO A 94 3.46 -2.43 7.36
N ILE A 95 3.67 -3.55 6.69
CA ILE A 95 4.48 -4.68 7.16
C ILE A 95 5.75 -4.85 6.33
N VAL A 96 5.63 -4.75 5.00
CA VAL A 96 6.75 -4.83 4.06
C VAL A 96 6.61 -3.67 3.07
N SER A 97 7.71 -2.97 2.82
CA SER A 97 7.79 -1.87 1.86
C SER A 97 9.03 -1.99 0.97
N GLY A 98 8.95 -1.41 -0.22
CA GLY A 98 10.14 -0.97 -0.92
C GLY A 98 10.93 0.08 -0.13
N ASP A 99 12.23 0.13 -0.36
CA ASP A 99 13.17 1.07 0.24
C ASP A 99 13.25 2.39 -0.55
N GLU A 100 14.28 3.21 -0.30
CA GLU A 100 14.37 4.57 -0.84
C GLU A 100 14.59 4.69 -2.35
N ASP A 101 15.04 3.65 -3.04
CA ASP A 101 15.28 3.67 -4.49
C ASP A 101 14.28 2.81 -5.30
N THR A 102 13.38 2.14 -4.59
CA THR A 102 12.20 1.50 -5.17
C THR A 102 11.42 2.47 -6.07
N THR A 103 11.12 1.99 -7.28
CA THR A 103 10.47 2.75 -8.35
C THR A 103 9.02 2.28 -8.52
N PRO A 104 8.05 3.21 -8.78
CA PRO A 104 8.22 4.65 -9.03
C PRO A 104 8.38 5.50 -7.76
N VAL A 105 7.91 5.00 -6.63
CA VAL A 105 8.16 5.55 -5.29
C VAL A 105 8.15 4.38 -4.28
N PRO A 106 8.86 4.51 -3.14
CA PRO A 106 8.77 3.53 -2.06
C PRO A 106 7.30 3.28 -1.71
N SER A 107 6.87 2.01 -1.82
CA SER A 107 5.47 1.63 -1.69
C SER A 107 5.32 0.37 -0.86
N VAL A 108 4.22 0.32 -0.10
CA VAL A 108 3.90 -0.85 0.71
C VAL A 108 3.46 -2.01 -0.17
N VAL A 109 4.01 -3.19 0.09
CA VAL A 109 3.72 -4.44 -0.62
C VAL A 109 3.09 -5.51 0.30
N ALA A 110 3.09 -5.27 1.61
CA ALA A 110 2.29 -6.03 2.56
C ALA A 110 1.76 -5.13 3.69
N VAL A 111 0.49 -5.28 4.05
CA VAL A 111 -0.13 -4.58 5.19
C VAL A 111 -0.84 -5.57 6.10
N ALA A 112 -1.07 -5.18 7.34
CA ALA A 112 -1.90 -5.91 8.28
C ALA A 112 -2.84 -4.98 9.06
N THR A 113 -3.94 -5.51 9.55
CA THR A 113 -4.88 -4.78 10.42
C THR A 113 -5.61 -5.72 11.36
N VAL A 114 -6.11 -5.18 12.46
CA VAL A 114 -7.03 -5.86 13.38
C VAL A 114 -8.44 -5.35 13.10
N PHE A 115 -9.41 -6.25 13.01
CA PHE A 115 -10.80 -5.90 12.75
C PHE A 115 -11.72 -6.72 13.66
N GLY A 116 -12.39 -6.04 14.60
CA GLY A 116 -13.05 -6.73 15.72
C GLY A 116 -12.03 -7.55 16.52
N ASP A 117 -12.33 -8.82 16.76
CA ASP A 117 -11.43 -9.73 17.49
C ASP A 117 -10.40 -10.44 16.60
N GLY A 118 -10.56 -10.33 15.27
CA GLY A 118 -9.74 -11.02 14.27
C GLY A 118 -8.74 -10.11 13.55
N ARG A 119 -8.14 -10.68 12.51
CA ARG A 119 -6.91 -10.15 11.91
C ARG A 119 -6.93 -10.31 10.39
N VAL A 120 -6.35 -9.35 9.68
CA VAL A 120 -6.23 -9.37 8.22
C VAL A 120 -4.79 -9.05 7.82
N VAL A 121 -4.25 -9.82 6.88
CA VAL A 121 -3.01 -9.51 6.17
C VAL A 121 -3.31 -9.45 4.68
N ALA A 122 -2.76 -8.46 3.99
CA ALA A 122 -2.87 -8.33 2.55
C ALA A 122 -1.50 -8.21 1.88
N LEU A 123 -1.29 -8.96 0.80
CA LEU A 123 -0.07 -8.97 0.01
C LEU A 123 -0.31 -8.42 -1.40
N GLY A 124 0.69 -7.72 -1.94
CA GLY A 124 0.66 -7.08 -3.25
C GLY A 124 1.06 -7.98 -4.42
N HIS A 125 1.31 -9.27 -4.15
CA HIS A 125 1.59 -10.29 -5.17
C HIS A 125 1.48 -11.69 -4.58
N GLU A 126 1.10 -12.68 -5.39
CA GLU A 126 1.01 -14.10 -5.01
C GLU A 126 2.38 -14.75 -4.99
N GLY A 127 3.28 -14.23 -5.83
CA GLY A 127 4.68 -14.65 -5.96
C GLY A 127 5.55 -14.49 -4.72
N PHE A 128 5.02 -14.09 -3.56
CA PHE A 128 5.71 -14.31 -2.28
C PHE A 128 5.61 -15.78 -1.83
N LEU A 129 4.48 -16.44 -2.13
CA LEU A 129 4.10 -17.71 -1.51
C LEU A 129 3.90 -18.84 -2.53
N THR A 130 4.12 -18.59 -3.82
CA THR A 130 4.08 -19.63 -4.86
C THR A 130 5.15 -20.71 -4.65
N ASN A 131 4.94 -21.88 -5.26
CA ASN A 131 5.91 -22.98 -5.25
C ASN A 131 7.34 -22.54 -5.67
N GLU A 132 7.43 -21.62 -6.64
CA GLU A 132 8.71 -21.09 -7.14
C GLU A 132 9.40 -20.17 -6.13
N ALA A 133 8.63 -19.47 -5.31
CA ALA A 133 9.12 -18.43 -4.43
C ALA A 133 9.31 -18.86 -2.98
N ILE A 134 8.52 -19.82 -2.50
CA ILE A 134 8.44 -20.13 -1.06
C ILE A 134 9.79 -20.57 -0.49
N GLY A 135 10.65 -21.21 -1.29
CA GLY A 135 12.00 -21.63 -0.89
C GLY A 135 13.08 -20.55 -1.01
N LEU A 136 12.74 -19.35 -1.49
CA LEU A 136 13.70 -18.26 -1.70
C LEU A 136 13.71 -17.31 -0.49
N PHE A 137 14.90 -16.81 -0.16
CA PHE A 137 15.11 -15.88 0.96
C PHE A 137 14.37 -16.34 2.23
N ASP A 138 13.68 -15.43 2.92
CA ASP A 138 12.88 -15.75 4.10
C ASP A 138 11.38 -15.89 3.77
N ASN A 139 11.00 -16.11 2.51
CA ASN A 139 9.60 -16.19 2.08
C ASN A 139 8.80 -17.24 2.85
N LYS A 140 9.37 -18.44 3.07
CA LYS A 140 8.77 -19.49 3.90
C LYS A 140 8.51 -19.01 5.33
N ARG A 141 9.51 -18.38 5.96
CA ARG A 141 9.39 -17.84 7.32
C ARG A 141 8.30 -16.77 7.37
N PHE A 142 8.30 -15.86 6.40
CA PHE A 142 7.29 -14.80 6.30
C PHE A 142 5.88 -15.38 6.15
N GLY A 143 5.69 -16.35 5.25
CA GLY A 143 4.41 -17.05 5.07
C GLY A 143 3.94 -17.74 6.35
N ASN A 144 4.82 -18.46 7.04
CA ASN A 144 4.52 -19.11 8.32
C ASN A 144 4.11 -18.09 9.39
N ASN A 145 4.88 -16.99 9.54
CA ASN A 145 4.57 -15.93 10.49
C ASN A 145 3.20 -15.30 10.21
N ILE A 146 2.84 -15.09 8.95
CA ILE A 146 1.51 -14.58 8.55
C ILE A 146 0.41 -15.53 9.02
N VAL A 147 0.52 -16.82 8.70
CA VAL A 147 -0.56 -17.78 9.02
C VAL A 147 -0.68 -18.02 10.53
N ASP A 148 0.43 -18.09 11.26
CA ASP A 148 0.42 -18.19 12.71
C ASP A 148 -0.15 -16.92 13.37
N TRP A 149 0.16 -15.74 12.83
CA TRP A 149 -0.41 -14.48 13.31
C TRP A 149 -1.91 -14.39 13.03
N LEU A 150 -2.39 -14.88 11.89
CA LEU A 150 -3.80 -14.89 11.53
C LEU A 150 -4.60 -15.92 12.35
N ASP A 151 -4.05 -17.09 12.63
CA ASP A 151 -4.70 -18.15 13.43
C ASP A 151 -4.60 -17.89 14.94
N LYS A 152 -5.05 -16.71 15.39
CA LYS A 152 -4.99 -16.25 16.78
C LYS A 152 -5.60 -17.26 17.77
N SER A 153 -6.65 -17.97 17.34
CA SER A 153 -7.36 -18.98 18.14
C SER A 153 -6.71 -20.37 18.09
N GLY A 154 -5.67 -20.57 17.29
CA GLY A 154 -4.91 -21.81 17.21
C GLY A 154 -5.72 -22.99 16.68
N THR A 155 -6.68 -22.75 15.81
CA THR A 155 -7.54 -23.81 15.24
C THR A 155 -6.75 -24.79 14.39
N LYS A 156 -5.63 -24.32 13.82
CA LYS A 156 -4.84 -25.01 12.80
C LYS A 156 -5.69 -25.49 11.64
N LYS A 157 -6.72 -24.72 11.26
CA LYS A 157 -7.61 -25.00 10.12
C LYS A 157 -7.66 -23.83 9.17
N MET A 158 -7.25 -24.07 7.94
CA MET A 158 -7.18 -23.06 6.89
C MET A 158 -8.08 -23.45 5.72
N LEU A 159 -8.92 -22.52 5.28
CA LEU A 159 -9.73 -22.64 4.08
C LEU A 159 -9.15 -21.76 2.99
N VAL A 160 -8.86 -22.36 1.83
CA VAL A 160 -8.30 -21.68 0.66
C VAL A 160 -9.37 -21.64 -0.41
N THR A 161 -9.80 -20.45 -0.81
CA THR A 161 -10.87 -20.30 -1.80
C THR A 161 -10.34 -20.57 -3.21
N THR A 162 -11.17 -21.22 -4.04
CA THR A 162 -10.88 -21.54 -5.45
C THR A 162 -12.15 -21.41 -6.32
N GLY A 163 -13.16 -20.68 -5.83
CA GLY A 163 -14.49 -20.58 -6.44
C GLY A 163 -14.71 -19.34 -7.31
N HIS A 164 -13.76 -18.40 -7.30
CA HIS A 164 -13.88 -17.06 -7.89
C HIS A 164 -12.73 -16.76 -8.87
N ARG A 165 -12.25 -17.81 -9.55
CA ARG A 165 -11.07 -17.76 -10.44
C ARG A 165 -9.84 -17.16 -9.76
N GLU A 166 -9.59 -17.58 -8.53
CA GLU A 166 -8.36 -17.26 -7.82
C GLU A 166 -7.15 -17.72 -8.63
N TRP A 167 -6.23 -16.80 -8.89
CA TRP A 167 -4.97 -17.14 -9.56
C TRP A 167 -4.10 -18.01 -8.65
N TYR A 168 -4.20 -17.81 -7.32
CA TYR A 168 -3.41 -18.52 -6.32
C TYR A 168 -4.27 -19.29 -5.33
N GLY A 169 -3.81 -20.49 -4.95
CA GLY A 169 -4.51 -21.40 -4.03
C GLY A 169 -4.71 -22.80 -4.62
N GLY A 170 -4.60 -22.94 -5.95
CA GLY A 170 -4.55 -24.21 -6.67
C GLY A 170 -3.18 -24.89 -6.59
N ALA A 171 -2.73 -25.51 -7.67
CA ALA A 171 -1.47 -26.26 -7.72
C ALA A 171 -0.23 -25.38 -7.41
N ASN A 172 -0.28 -24.08 -7.72
CA ASN A 172 0.80 -23.12 -7.44
C ASN A 172 1.01 -22.82 -5.94
N PHE A 173 0.15 -23.35 -5.06
CA PHE A 173 0.24 -23.25 -3.61
C PHE A 173 0.70 -24.56 -2.93
N ASP A 174 0.84 -25.67 -3.65
CA ASP A 174 1.08 -27.01 -3.05
C ASP A 174 2.31 -27.09 -2.13
N SER A 175 3.39 -26.36 -2.43
CA SER A 175 4.60 -26.36 -1.60
C SER A 175 4.37 -25.63 -0.27
N PHE A 176 3.66 -24.49 -0.29
CA PHE A 176 3.33 -23.78 0.94
C PHE A 176 2.22 -24.50 1.72
N LYS A 177 1.27 -25.15 1.03
CA LYS A 177 0.32 -26.07 1.67
C LYS A 177 1.04 -27.17 2.45
N GLN A 178 2.01 -27.85 1.83
CA GLN A 178 2.78 -28.92 2.47
C GLN A 178 3.57 -28.40 3.68
N GLU A 179 4.16 -27.21 3.57
CA GLU A 179 4.83 -26.54 4.70
C GLU A 179 3.85 -26.35 5.87
N LEU A 180 2.67 -25.77 5.62
CA LEU A 180 1.66 -25.54 6.66
C LEU A 180 1.18 -26.87 7.28
N GLU A 181 0.96 -27.90 6.48
CA GLU A 181 0.56 -29.23 6.96
C GLU A 181 1.65 -29.87 7.83
N SER A 182 2.93 -29.65 7.49
CA SER A 182 4.05 -30.10 8.34
C SER A 182 4.08 -29.39 9.70
N HIS A 183 3.46 -28.22 9.81
CA HIS A 183 3.28 -27.44 11.04
C HIS A 183 1.92 -27.69 11.72
N GLY A 184 1.21 -28.75 11.30
CA GLY A 184 -0.02 -29.20 11.94
C GLY A 184 -1.30 -28.54 11.44
N TYR A 185 -1.24 -27.70 10.41
CA TYR A 185 -2.46 -27.17 9.78
C TYR A 185 -3.20 -28.24 8.98
N VAL A 186 -4.51 -28.20 9.03
CA VAL A 186 -5.40 -28.85 8.06
C VAL A 186 -5.82 -27.80 7.03
N VAL A 187 -5.37 -27.98 5.79
CA VAL A 187 -5.61 -27.01 4.71
C VAL A 187 -6.60 -27.58 3.71
N ALA A 188 -7.78 -26.97 3.61
CA ALA A 188 -8.84 -27.37 2.69
C ALA A 188 -9.03 -26.35 1.56
N ARG A 189 -9.11 -26.81 0.31
CA ARG A 189 -9.53 -25.99 -0.83
C ARG A 189 -11.05 -25.99 -0.94
N PHE A 190 -11.62 -24.84 -1.25
CA PHE A 190 -13.07 -24.66 -1.29
C PHE A 190 -13.49 -23.84 -2.49
N SER A 191 -14.26 -24.46 -3.40
CA SER A 191 -14.75 -23.84 -4.64
C SER A 191 -16.22 -23.42 -4.57
N GLY A 192 -16.85 -23.53 -3.40
CA GLY A 192 -18.26 -23.14 -3.20
C GLY A 192 -18.40 -21.68 -2.82
N GLN A 193 -19.66 -21.25 -2.66
CA GLN A 193 -19.99 -19.93 -2.13
C GLN A 193 -19.65 -19.84 -0.63
N ILE A 194 -19.01 -18.75 -0.21
CA ILE A 194 -18.64 -18.55 1.19
C ILE A 194 -19.89 -18.33 2.04
N SER A 195 -20.01 -19.10 3.11
CA SER A 195 -21.14 -19.08 4.04
C SER A 195 -20.69 -19.40 5.46
N ALA A 196 -21.51 -19.06 6.46
CA ALA A 196 -21.21 -19.34 7.86
C ALA A 196 -20.95 -20.83 8.13
N SER A 197 -21.62 -21.74 7.41
CA SER A 197 -21.38 -23.18 7.51
C SER A 197 -20.02 -23.58 6.93
N SER A 198 -19.62 -23.03 5.79
CA SER A 198 -18.31 -23.30 5.18
C SER A 198 -17.13 -22.80 6.04
N LEU A 199 -17.34 -21.76 6.84
CA LEU A 199 -16.32 -21.20 7.74
C LEU A 199 -16.36 -21.79 9.15
N SER A 200 -17.26 -22.72 9.44
CA SER A 200 -17.41 -23.29 10.79
C SER A 200 -16.14 -24.04 11.21
N GLY A 201 -15.53 -23.57 12.30
CA GLY A 201 -14.29 -24.14 12.84
C GLY A 201 -13.04 -23.86 12.00
N VAL A 202 -13.12 -23.03 10.96
CA VAL A 202 -11.96 -22.48 10.22
C VAL A 202 -11.36 -21.37 11.08
N GLY A 203 -10.03 -21.30 11.17
CA GLY A 203 -9.33 -20.18 11.80
C GLY A 203 -8.79 -19.17 10.79
N VAL A 204 -8.36 -19.63 9.62
CA VAL A 204 -7.79 -18.77 8.57
C VAL A 204 -8.46 -19.00 7.23
N VAL A 205 -8.84 -17.92 6.54
CA VAL A 205 -9.27 -17.95 5.14
C VAL A 205 -8.19 -17.31 4.27
N LEU A 206 -7.85 -17.93 3.15
CA LEU A 206 -7.00 -17.36 2.10
C LEU A 206 -7.79 -17.14 0.83
N ILE A 207 -7.71 -15.92 0.29
CA ILE A 207 -8.22 -15.55 -1.03
C ILE A 207 -7.06 -15.04 -1.88
N GLY A 208 -6.64 -15.87 -2.84
CA GLY A 208 -5.44 -15.66 -3.65
C GLY A 208 -5.74 -15.04 -5.00
N ASN A 209 -5.99 -13.72 -5.02
CA ASN A 209 -6.23 -12.92 -6.22
C ASN A 209 -7.35 -13.47 -7.11
N ALA A 210 -8.59 -13.26 -6.65
CA ALA A 210 -9.80 -13.61 -7.37
C ALA A 210 -10.04 -12.70 -8.58
N TRP A 211 -10.53 -13.31 -9.65
CA TRP A 211 -10.86 -12.65 -10.92
C TRP A 211 -12.37 -12.61 -11.21
N GLU A 212 -13.18 -13.27 -10.39
CA GLU A 212 -14.64 -13.16 -10.40
C GLU A 212 -15.15 -12.54 -9.10
N ASP A 213 -16.35 -11.95 -9.19
CA ASP A 213 -16.97 -11.22 -8.10
C ASP A 213 -17.46 -12.13 -6.98
N PHE A 214 -17.40 -11.60 -5.75
CA PHE A 214 -18.08 -12.16 -4.59
C PHE A 214 -19.45 -11.51 -4.43
N SER A 215 -20.43 -12.28 -4.00
CA SER A 215 -21.72 -11.72 -3.60
C SER A 215 -21.57 -10.88 -2.32
N GLN A 216 -22.48 -9.90 -2.12
CA GLN A 216 -22.48 -9.10 -0.89
C GLN A 216 -22.62 -10.00 0.36
N GLN A 217 -23.37 -11.09 0.27
CA GLN A 217 -23.52 -12.05 1.36
C GLN A 217 -22.20 -12.73 1.75
N GLU A 218 -21.33 -13.03 0.78
CA GLU A 218 -20.00 -13.59 1.05
C GLU A 218 -19.10 -12.57 1.72
N ILE A 219 -19.12 -11.33 1.24
CA ILE A 219 -18.37 -10.22 1.84
C ILE A 219 -18.83 -9.99 3.29
N ASP A 220 -20.13 -9.96 3.54
CA ASP A 220 -20.70 -9.81 4.89
C ASP A 220 -20.36 -11.00 5.80
N THR A 221 -20.32 -12.21 5.23
CA THR A 221 -19.89 -13.43 5.93
C THR A 221 -18.42 -13.35 6.31
N LEU A 222 -17.54 -12.94 5.40
CA LEU A 222 -16.11 -12.74 5.66
C LEU A 222 -15.88 -11.66 6.71
N LYS A 223 -16.60 -10.53 6.60
CA LYS A 223 -16.55 -9.45 7.60
C LYS A 223 -16.93 -9.97 8.98
N SER A 224 -18.01 -10.74 9.08
CA SER A 224 -18.48 -11.33 10.34
C SER A 224 -17.51 -12.37 10.89
N PHE A 225 -16.91 -13.18 10.00
CA PHE A 225 -15.89 -14.15 10.38
C PHE A 225 -14.66 -13.47 11.01
N VAL A 226 -14.13 -12.44 10.35
CA VAL A 226 -12.99 -11.67 10.89
C VAL A 226 -13.38 -10.95 12.17
N SER A 227 -14.54 -10.27 12.23
CA SER A 227 -14.94 -9.56 13.45
C SER A 227 -15.06 -10.46 14.67
N ASN A 228 -15.35 -11.75 14.47
CA ASN A 228 -15.48 -12.78 15.52
C ASN A 228 -14.19 -13.57 15.79
N GLY A 229 -13.02 -13.08 15.35
CA GLY A 229 -11.73 -13.68 15.67
C GLY A 229 -11.09 -14.50 14.57
N GLY A 230 -11.70 -14.59 13.38
CA GLY A 230 -11.12 -15.22 12.21
C GLY A 230 -9.94 -14.44 11.62
N GLY A 231 -9.01 -15.17 11.01
CA GLY A 231 -7.89 -14.62 10.26
C GLY A 231 -8.15 -14.62 8.75
N LEU A 232 -7.85 -13.52 8.07
CA LEU A 232 -8.01 -13.40 6.62
C LEU A 232 -6.69 -13.01 5.94
N LEU A 233 -6.21 -13.87 5.04
CA LEU A 233 -5.10 -13.58 4.14
C LEU A 233 -5.65 -13.24 2.76
N LEU A 234 -5.46 -12.00 2.34
CA LEU A 234 -5.80 -11.54 1.01
C LEU A 234 -4.53 -11.37 0.18
N ILE A 235 -4.60 -11.75 -1.08
CA ILE A 235 -3.53 -11.46 -2.03
C ILE A 235 -4.16 -10.89 -3.28
N GLY A 236 -3.58 -9.82 -3.81
CA GLY A 236 -4.11 -9.16 -5.00
C GLY A 236 -3.03 -8.42 -5.76
N LEU A 237 -3.40 -7.96 -6.96
CA LEU A 237 -2.48 -7.38 -7.93
C LEU A 237 -3.18 -6.30 -8.77
N GLY A 238 -3.24 -5.08 -8.24
CA GLY A 238 -4.06 -3.98 -8.79
C GLY A 238 -3.78 -3.66 -10.26
N TRP A 239 -2.51 -3.46 -10.64
CA TRP A 239 -2.13 -3.12 -12.02
C TRP A 239 -2.60 -4.13 -13.06
N SER A 240 -2.80 -5.39 -12.66
CA SER A 240 -3.20 -6.48 -13.58
C SER A 240 -4.69 -6.51 -13.88
N TRP A 241 -5.51 -5.71 -13.18
CA TRP A 241 -6.96 -5.79 -13.31
C TRP A 241 -7.49 -5.07 -14.56
N GLU A 242 -7.33 -3.74 -14.60
CA GLU A 242 -7.96 -2.89 -15.64
C GLU A 242 -7.54 -3.25 -17.07
N PRO A 243 -6.25 -3.57 -17.37
CA PRO A 243 -5.85 -3.93 -18.73
C PRO A 243 -6.53 -5.19 -19.27
N TYR A 244 -7.01 -6.07 -18.38
CA TYR A 244 -7.64 -7.35 -18.72
C TYR A 244 -9.16 -7.33 -18.49
N ASN A 245 -9.72 -6.21 -18.02
CA ASN A 245 -11.14 -6.02 -17.79
C ASN A 245 -11.63 -4.69 -18.40
N PRO A 246 -11.72 -4.59 -19.74
CA PRO A 246 -12.08 -3.35 -20.42
C PRO A 246 -13.42 -2.77 -19.92
N GLY A 247 -13.42 -1.47 -19.61
CA GLY A 247 -14.61 -0.75 -19.12
C GLY A 247 -14.88 -0.92 -17.63
N LYS A 248 -14.08 -1.71 -16.92
CA LYS A 248 -14.07 -1.78 -15.45
C LYS A 248 -12.91 -0.96 -14.88
N THR A 249 -13.05 -0.58 -13.62
CA THR A 249 -12.03 0.13 -12.84
C THR A 249 -11.55 -0.73 -11.67
N LEU A 250 -10.56 -0.25 -10.92
CA LEU A 250 -10.17 -0.85 -9.64
C LEU A 250 -11.28 -0.88 -8.58
N ASP A 251 -12.36 -0.11 -8.72
CA ASP A 251 -13.54 -0.23 -7.84
C ASP A 251 -14.35 -1.51 -8.15
N ASP A 252 -14.20 -2.06 -9.36
CA ASP A 252 -14.82 -3.32 -9.75
C ASP A 252 -13.94 -4.54 -9.42
N TYR A 253 -12.70 -4.33 -8.97
CA TYR A 253 -11.76 -5.41 -8.69
C TYR A 253 -12.23 -6.23 -7.47
N PRO A 254 -12.44 -7.57 -7.60
CA PRO A 254 -12.99 -8.38 -6.51
C PRO A 254 -12.19 -8.29 -5.21
N MET A 255 -10.86 -8.20 -5.30
CA MET A 255 -10.01 -8.06 -4.11
C MET A 255 -10.20 -6.71 -3.42
N ASN A 256 -10.44 -5.62 -4.15
CA ASN A 256 -10.75 -4.32 -3.53
C ASN A 256 -12.14 -4.32 -2.88
N LYS A 257 -13.14 -4.98 -3.47
CA LYS A 257 -14.47 -5.11 -2.85
C LYS A 257 -14.42 -5.76 -1.46
N ILE A 258 -13.50 -6.71 -1.25
CA ILE A 258 -13.25 -7.32 0.07
C ILE A 258 -12.31 -6.44 0.90
N GLY A 259 -11.16 -6.05 0.35
CA GLY A 259 -10.10 -5.36 1.07
C GLY A 259 -10.56 -4.05 1.70
N GLU A 260 -11.40 -3.28 1.01
CA GLU A 260 -11.84 -1.98 1.50
C GLU A 260 -12.73 -2.07 2.74
N VAL A 261 -13.42 -3.20 2.96
CA VAL A 261 -14.13 -3.49 4.21
C VAL A 261 -13.20 -3.44 5.42
N PHE A 262 -11.92 -3.78 5.20
CA PHE A 262 -10.85 -3.79 6.19
C PHE A 262 -9.89 -2.61 6.04
N GLY A 263 -10.23 -1.62 5.21
CA GLY A 263 -9.44 -0.41 4.98
C GLY A 263 -8.21 -0.61 4.08
N ILE A 264 -8.17 -1.68 3.29
CA ILE A 264 -7.04 -2.03 2.42
C ILE A 264 -7.45 -1.91 0.96
N ARG A 265 -6.61 -1.30 0.13
CA ARG A 265 -6.85 -1.21 -1.32
C ARG A 265 -5.59 -1.57 -2.11
N TRP A 266 -5.71 -2.42 -3.11
CA TRP A 266 -4.70 -2.54 -4.17
C TRP A 266 -4.90 -1.41 -5.16
N ILE A 267 -3.80 -0.71 -5.46
CA ILE A 267 -3.82 0.43 -6.38
C ILE A 267 -3.04 0.10 -7.65
N ASP A 268 -3.26 0.88 -8.70
CA ASP A 268 -2.49 0.75 -9.93
C ASP A 268 -1.02 1.12 -9.69
N GLY A 269 -0.13 0.42 -10.37
CA GLY A 269 1.31 0.59 -10.27
C GLY A 269 2.08 -0.72 -10.09
N TYR A 270 3.35 -0.66 -10.44
CA TYR A 270 4.30 -1.75 -10.33
C TYR A 270 5.40 -1.33 -9.37
N ILE A 271 5.89 -2.28 -8.59
CA ILE A 271 7.04 -2.10 -7.73
C ILE A 271 8.23 -2.78 -8.39
N SER A 272 9.30 -2.02 -8.56
CA SER A 272 10.58 -2.52 -9.06
C SER A 272 11.70 -1.91 -8.25
N ASP A 273 12.78 -2.65 -8.13
CA ASP A 273 13.94 -2.26 -7.34
C ASP A 273 15.21 -2.43 -8.18
N PRO A 274 15.90 -1.32 -8.53
CA PRO A 274 17.07 -1.38 -9.39
C PRO A 274 18.32 -1.95 -8.71
N THR A 275 18.42 -1.91 -7.37
CA THR A 275 19.65 -2.27 -6.64
C THR A 275 19.48 -3.54 -5.80
N ASN A 276 18.30 -3.78 -5.25
CA ASN A 276 17.93 -4.96 -4.48
C ASN A 276 16.94 -5.83 -5.26
N ASN A 277 17.45 -6.61 -6.21
CA ASN A 277 16.65 -7.56 -6.98
C ASN A 277 17.29 -8.93 -7.15
N TYR A 278 16.44 -9.93 -7.33
CA TYR A 278 16.77 -11.30 -7.72
C TYR A 278 16.24 -11.55 -9.13
N ASN A 279 17.13 -11.65 -10.12
CA ASN A 279 16.77 -11.80 -11.54
C ASN A 279 15.79 -10.73 -12.04
N GLY A 280 15.95 -9.48 -11.60
CA GLY A 280 15.09 -8.35 -11.97
C GLY A 280 13.79 -8.25 -11.17
N GLN A 281 13.57 -9.12 -10.18
CA GLN A 281 12.40 -9.10 -9.30
C GLN A 281 12.78 -8.53 -7.93
N PRO A 282 11.98 -7.64 -7.34
CA PRO A 282 12.36 -6.90 -6.14
C PRO A 282 12.54 -7.81 -4.93
N VAL A 283 13.60 -7.55 -4.16
CA VAL A 283 13.89 -8.17 -2.87
C VAL A 283 13.71 -7.11 -1.79
N PHE A 284 12.68 -7.26 -0.97
CA PHE A 284 12.31 -6.31 0.06
C PHE A 284 13.11 -6.56 1.34
N HIS A 285 13.61 -5.47 1.92
CA HIS A 285 14.37 -5.46 3.18
C HIS A 285 13.89 -4.38 4.17
N THR A 286 12.88 -3.58 3.79
CA THR A 286 12.27 -2.58 4.67
C THR A 286 11.02 -3.15 5.33
N PHE A 287 11.07 -3.34 6.64
CA PHE A 287 10.04 -4.00 7.43
C PHE A 287 9.54 -3.14 8.59
N TYR A 288 8.32 -3.42 9.04
CA TYR A 288 7.78 -2.90 10.28
C TYR A 288 8.75 -3.14 11.47
N PRO A 289 8.90 -2.18 12.42
CA PRO A 289 8.25 -0.86 12.49
C PRO A 289 9.03 0.25 11.78
N ASN A 290 10.07 -0.07 11.00
CA ASN A 290 11.00 0.90 10.41
C ASN A 290 10.52 1.45 9.05
N ILE A 291 9.26 1.22 8.68
CA ILE A 291 8.65 1.73 7.45
C ILE A 291 8.23 3.20 7.69
N GLU A 292 9.00 4.12 7.12
CA GLU A 292 8.80 5.57 7.23
C GLU A 292 8.35 6.20 5.91
N LEU A 293 7.21 6.91 5.91
CA LEU A 293 6.66 7.67 4.76
C LEU A 293 5.95 6.83 3.69
N GLN A 294 5.16 5.83 4.09
CA GLN A 294 4.38 5.01 3.16
C GLN A 294 2.88 4.96 3.50
N THR A 295 2.43 5.77 4.47
CA THR A 295 1.00 6.06 4.66
C THR A 295 0.70 7.53 4.43
N LEU A 296 -0.57 7.83 4.10
CA LEU A 296 -1.03 9.20 3.88
C LEU A 296 -0.73 10.11 5.07
N TYR A 297 -0.97 9.62 6.28
CA TYR A 297 -0.82 10.38 7.51
C TYR A 297 0.65 10.56 7.91
N GLN A 298 1.52 9.58 7.63
CA GLN A 298 2.97 9.76 7.74
C GLN A 298 3.47 10.87 6.81
N ALA A 299 3.01 10.88 5.54
CA ALA A 299 3.36 11.94 4.59
C ALA A 299 2.86 13.32 5.04
N PHE A 300 1.61 13.43 5.48
CA PHE A 300 1.08 14.68 6.03
C PHE A 300 1.91 15.20 7.20
N SER A 301 2.20 14.33 8.17
CA SER A 301 2.98 14.66 9.37
C SER A 301 4.39 15.11 8.99
N TYR A 302 5.06 14.38 8.12
CA TYR A 302 6.42 14.68 7.69
C TYR A 302 6.53 16.01 6.95
N ILE A 303 5.65 16.25 5.98
CA ILE A 303 5.62 17.51 5.23
C ILE A 303 5.35 18.67 6.18
N ASN A 304 4.31 18.57 7.02
CA ASN A 304 3.94 19.64 7.92
C ASN A 304 5.06 19.96 8.93
N THR A 305 5.70 18.93 9.51
CA THR A 305 6.79 19.08 10.46
C THR A 305 8.03 19.70 9.81
N THR A 306 8.42 19.19 8.63
CA THR A 306 9.57 19.70 7.88
C THR A 306 9.35 21.17 7.50
N THR A 307 8.20 21.50 6.91
CA THR A 307 7.90 22.87 6.46
C THR A 307 7.79 23.85 7.61
N ARG A 308 7.21 23.44 8.76
CA ARG A 308 7.12 24.30 9.94
C ARG A 308 8.46 24.52 10.63
N SER A 309 9.36 23.54 10.57
CA SER A 309 10.70 23.64 11.18
C SER A 309 11.65 24.51 10.35
N HIS A 310 11.40 24.59 9.05
CA HIS A 310 12.19 25.36 8.08
C HIS A 310 11.33 26.45 7.46
N GLN A 311 10.99 27.50 8.21
CA GLN A 311 10.08 28.55 7.74
C GLN A 311 10.72 29.53 6.74
N THR A 312 12.05 29.63 6.71
CA THR A 312 12.77 30.63 5.90
C THR A 312 13.81 30.03 4.95
N ASP A 313 14.23 28.79 5.15
CA ASP A 313 15.37 28.16 4.50
C ASP A 313 15.04 26.85 3.77
N LEU A 314 13.78 26.40 3.77
CA LEU A 314 13.38 25.10 3.21
C LEU A 314 13.85 24.89 1.76
N PRO A 315 13.70 25.86 0.81
CA PRO A 315 14.18 25.66 -0.56
C PRO A 315 15.70 25.41 -0.62
N SER A 316 16.49 26.21 0.08
CA SER A 316 17.95 26.06 0.14
C SER A 316 18.36 24.78 0.84
N LEU A 317 17.65 24.37 1.89
CA LEU A 317 17.91 23.12 2.58
C LEU A 317 17.63 21.92 1.67
N LEU A 318 16.47 21.89 1.00
CA LEU A 318 16.13 20.85 0.03
C LEU A 318 17.12 20.84 -1.15
N GLN A 319 17.73 21.97 -1.52
CA GLN A 319 18.75 22.02 -2.57
C GLN A 319 20.06 21.34 -2.13
N ASN A 320 20.46 21.52 -0.88
CA ASN A 320 21.76 21.06 -0.35
C ASN A 320 21.71 19.70 0.34
N ASP A 321 20.55 19.27 0.83
CA ASP A 321 20.36 17.97 1.49
C ASP A 321 19.57 17.02 0.58
N VAL A 322 20.28 16.07 -0.04
CA VAL A 322 19.70 15.09 -0.97
C VAL A 322 18.75 14.12 -0.28
N VAL A 323 19.01 13.75 0.98
CA VAL A 323 18.22 12.78 1.73
C VAL A 323 16.90 13.43 2.12
N LEU A 324 16.96 14.63 2.73
CA LEU A 324 15.78 15.40 3.08
C LEU A 324 14.93 15.69 1.85
N ARG A 325 15.56 16.11 0.74
CA ARG A 325 14.86 16.38 -0.53
C ARG A 325 14.12 15.15 -1.03
N ARG A 326 14.76 13.99 -1.05
CA ARG A 326 14.14 12.74 -1.50
C ARG A 326 12.92 12.42 -0.65
N SER A 327 13.06 12.41 0.67
CA SER A 327 11.96 12.11 1.59
C SER A 327 10.80 13.10 1.49
N TYR A 328 11.10 14.40 1.39
CA TYR A 328 10.07 15.44 1.25
C TYR A 328 9.32 15.36 -0.08
N VAL A 329 10.03 15.06 -1.19
CA VAL A 329 9.40 14.84 -2.50
C VAL A 329 8.59 13.54 -2.50
N ASN A 330 9.12 12.44 -1.97
CA ASN A 330 8.42 11.16 -1.89
C ASN A 330 7.12 11.27 -1.09
N ALA A 331 7.12 12.04 0.02
CA ALA A 331 5.90 12.30 0.78
C ALA A 331 4.81 13.01 -0.07
N HIS A 332 5.19 13.99 -0.90
CA HIS A 332 4.24 14.65 -1.81
C HIS A 332 3.77 13.72 -2.94
N LEU A 333 4.69 12.91 -3.50
CA LEU A 333 4.36 11.94 -4.54
C LEU A 333 3.40 10.86 -4.03
N LEU A 334 3.56 10.40 -2.79
CA LEU A 334 2.64 9.47 -2.14
C LEU A 334 1.22 10.06 -2.10
N ILE A 335 1.08 11.33 -1.67
CA ILE A 335 -0.21 12.03 -1.66
C ILE A 335 -0.78 12.16 -3.09
N ALA A 336 0.07 12.43 -4.08
CA ALA A 336 -0.34 12.52 -5.49
C ALA A 336 -0.75 11.15 -6.07
N THR A 337 -0.26 10.04 -5.52
CA THR A 337 -0.76 8.69 -5.86
C THR A 337 -2.19 8.51 -5.36
N ALA A 338 -2.47 8.91 -4.12
CA ALA A 338 -3.81 8.85 -3.55
C ALA A 338 -4.87 9.56 -4.41
N SER A 339 -4.54 10.73 -4.96
CA SER A 339 -5.49 11.53 -5.74
C SER A 339 -5.96 10.87 -7.03
N ARG A 340 -5.17 9.91 -7.54
CA ARG A 340 -5.43 9.10 -8.74
C ARG A 340 -6.01 7.72 -8.40
N ALA A 341 -5.53 7.11 -7.32
CA ALA A 341 -5.84 5.72 -6.97
C ALA A 341 -7.13 5.54 -6.17
N LEU A 342 -7.58 6.60 -5.47
CA LEU A 342 -8.75 6.56 -4.61
C LEU A 342 -10.03 6.88 -5.37
N SER A 343 -11.10 6.16 -5.02
CA SER A 343 -12.44 6.40 -5.55
C SER A 343 -12.93 7.83 -5.26
N ALA A 344 -13.86 8.33 -6.06
CA ALA A 344 -14.38 9.69 -5.92
C ALA A 344 -15.05 9.96 -4.56
N SER A 345 -15.60 8.92 -3.93
CA SER A 345 -16.25 8.95 -2.63
C SER A 345 -15.30 8.82 -1.44
N SER A 346 -14.01 8.54 -1.66
CA SER A 346 -13.05 8.35 -0.58
C SER A 346 -12.88 9.62 0.27
N THR A 347 -13.02 9.47 1.60
CA THR A 347 -12.85 10.58 2.57
C THR A 347 -11.44 11.14 2.55
N GLN A 348 -10.44 10.31 2.30
CA GLN A 348 -9.03 10.73 2.19
C GLN A 348 -8.82 11.76 1.07
N ARG A 349 -9.64 11.78 0.00
CA ARG A 349 -9.54 12.83 -1.02
C ARG A 349 -9.87 14.21 -0.46
N ARG A 350 -10.83 14.30 0.47
CA ARG A 350 -11.15 15.53 1.19
C ARG A 350 -10.01 15.91 2.14
N GLU A 351 -9.49 14.95 2.89
CA GLU A 351 -8.37 15.19 3.81
C GLU A 351 -7.13 15.72 3.08
N ILE A 352 -6.83 15.20 1.88
CA ILE A 352 -5.75 15.70 1.02
C ILE A 352 -5.99 17.16 0.61
N TYR A 353 -7.21 17.49 0.21
CA TYR A 353 -7.57 18.86 -0.15
C TYR A 353 -7.40 19.81 1.05
N ASP A 354 -7.91 19.42 2.22
CA ASP A 354 -7.80 20.21 3.44
C ASP A 354 -6.34 20.35 3.88
N PHE A 355 -5.56 19.29 3.78
CA PHE A 355 -4.13 19.28 4.06
C PHE A 355 -3.38 20.32 3.21
N TYR A 356 -3.52 20.28 1.88
CA TYR A 356 -2.81 21.23 1.01
C TYR A 356 -3.31 22.66 1.18
N THR A 357 -4.62 22.84 1.36
CA THR A 357 -5.20 24.16 1.65
C THR A 357 -4.56 24.76 2.90
N ASN A 358 -4.44 23.97 3.96
CA ASN A 358 -3.80 24.39 5.20
C ASN A 358 -2.30 24.61 5.06
N LEU A 359 -1.59 23.73 4.34
CA LEU A 359 -0.15 23.85 4.09
C LEU A 359 0.17 25.16 3.37
N ILE A 360 -0.59 25.48 2.32
CA ILE A 360 -0.42 26.69 1.52
C ILE A 360 -0.74 27.94 2.34
N ASN A 361 -1.88 27.94 3.05
CA ASN A 361 -2.30 29.10 3.84
C ASN A 361 -1.37 29.38 5.02
N SER A 362 -0.78 28.33 5.61
CA SER A 362 0.11 28.46 6.77
C SER A 362 1.54 28.83 6.39
N ASN A 363 1.95 28.60 5.14
CA ASN A 363 3.32 28.84 4.68
C ASN A 363 3.35 29.71 3.41
N PRO A 364 2.70 30.89 3.42
CA PRO A 364 2.55 31.70 2.22
C PRO A 364 3.89 32.08 1.60
N GLN A 365 4.98 32.17 2.37
CA GLN A 365 6.34 32.45 1.88
C GLN A 365 6.84 31.46 0.82
N TYR A 366 6.36 30.21 0.83
CA TYR A 366 6.75 29.19 -0.14
C TYR A 366 5.76 29.03 -1.30
N PHE A 367 4.54 29.58 -1.15
CA PHE A 367 3.45 29.42 -2.10
C PHE A 367 2.92 30.75 -2.66
N LYS A 368 3.70 31.83 -2.55
CA LYS A 368 3.33 33.15 -3.08
C LYS A 368 3.11 33.06 -4.60
N LYS A 369 1.93 33.49 -5.05
CA LYS A 369 1.66 33.74 -6.47
C LYS A 369 2.62 34.83 -6.98
N ASN A 370 3.04 34.71 -8.25
CA ASN A 370 3.89 35.66 -8.99
C ASN A 370 5.37 35.73 -8.55
N THR A 371 5.87 34.71 -7.85
CA THR A 371 7.30 34.60 -7.61
C THR A 371 7.95 33.83 -8.76
N VAL A 372 8.88 34.46 -9.47
CA VAL A 372 9.52 33.89 -10.66
C VAL A 372 10.75 33.12 -10.20
N TYR A 373 10.64 31.81 -10.12
CA TYR A 373 11.80 30.95 -9.90
C TYR A 373 12.70 30.98 -11.13
N ASP A 374 13.88 31.57 -10.99
CA ASP A 374 14.93 31.49 -12.01
C ASP A 374 15.57 30.10 -11.94
N LYS A 375 15.37 29.30 -13.00
CA LYS A 375 15.88 27.92 -13.08
C LYS A 375 17.41 27.86 -13.21
N MET A 376 18.04 28.92 -13.71
CA MET A 376 19.50 28.99 -13.91
C MET A 376 20.21 29.29 -12.60
N THR A 377 19.66 30.20 -11.79
CA THR A 377 20.24 30.59 -10.50
C THR A 377 19.64 29.83 -9.32
N GLN A 378 18.53 29.11 -9.53
CA GLN A 378 17.77 28.40 -8.51
C GLN A 378 17.29 29.34 -7.38
N SER A 379 16.95 30.58 -7.73
CA SER A 379 16.52 31.62 -6.79
C SER A 379 15.09 32.10 -7.08
N VAL A 380 14.46 32.63 -6.04
CA VAL A 380 13.08 33.11 -5.99
C VAL A 380 13.01 34.62 -6.20
#